data_AF-A0A358EF77-F1
#
_entry.id   AF-A0A358EF77-F1
#
_cell.length_a   1.000
_cell.length_b   1.000
_cell.length_c   1.000
_cell.angle_alpha   90.00
_cell.angle_beta   90.00
_cell.angle_gamma   90.00
#
_symmetry.space_group_name_H-M   'P 1'
#
loop_
_entity.id
_entity.type
_entity.pdbx_description
1 polymer ?
#
loop_
_entity_poly.entity_id
_entity_poly.type
_entity_poly.pdbx_seq_one_letter_code
_entity_poly.pdbx_strand_id
1 'polypeptide(L)' 'MLVNSYLRSAAEDAGRVRYAHLNEVVGVLECAKLELYRRVASPYEDQKMTESGDVYSIV' A
#
# COMPACT_ATOMS: atom_id res chain seq x y z
N MET A 1 -9.49 12.77 3.51
CA MET A 1 -8.53 11.71 3.16
C MET A 1 -9.02 10.97 1.92
N LEU A 2 -8.11 10.55 1.04
CA LEU A 2 -8.41 9.98 -0.30
C LEU A 2 -9.43 8.83 -0.28
N VAL A 3 -9.30 7.91 0.67
CA VAL A 3 -10.23 6.78 0.84
C VAL A 3 -11.64 7.27 1.16
N ASN A 4 -11.79 8.23 2.08
CA ASN A 4 -13.09 8.77 2.47
C ASN A 4 -13.76 9.52 1.30
N SER A 5 -13.00 10.22 0.45
CA SER A 5 -13.56 10.87 -0.74
C SER A 5 -14.04 9.85 -1.78
N TYR A 6 -13.27 8.79 -2.04
CA TYR A 6 -13.68 7.73 -2.95
C TYR A 6 -14.95 7.03 -2.46
N LEU A 7 -14.98 6.61 -1.18
CA LEU A 7 -16.13 5.87 -0.63
C LEU A 7 -17.41 6.71 -0.58
N ARG A 8 -17.30 8.03 -0.40
CA ARG A 8 -18.45 8.94 -0.48
C ARG A 8 -19.00 9.01 -1.90
N SER A 9 -18.13 9.27 -2.89
CA SER A 9 -18.54 9.29 -4.30
C SER A 9 -19.17 7.96 -4.73
N ALA A 10 -18.53 6.84 -4.38
CA ALA A 10 -19.03 5.51 -4.73
C ALA A 10 -20.37 5.17 -4.06
N ALA A 11 -20.62 5.70 -2.85
CA ALA A 11 -21.89 5.53 -2.15
C ALA A 11 -22.99 6.45 -2.67
N GLU A 12 -22.65 7.67 -3.10
CA GLU A 12 -23.59 8.60 -3.75
C GLU A 12 -24.14 7.98 -5.04
N ASP A 13 -23.28 7.40 -5.87
CA ASP A 13 -23.68 6.74 -7.12
C ASP A 13 -24.49 5.46 -6.90
N ALA A 14 -24.17 4.69 -5.85
CA ALA A 14 -24.77 3.37 -5.58
C ALA A 14 -25.87 3.38 -4.52
N GLY A 15 -26.17 4.53 -3.90
CA GLY A 15 -27.06 4.69 -2.75
C GLY A 15 -26.53 4.13 -1.41
N ARG A 16 -25.41 3.39 -1.44
CA ARG A 16 -24.70 2.87 -0.26
C ARG A 16 -23.32 2.33 -0.64
N VAL A 17 -22.45 2.20 0.36
CA VAL A 17 -21.20 1.43 0.22
C VAL A 17 -21.51 -0.06 0.08
N ARG A 18 -20.78 -0.73 -0.82
CA ARG A 18 -20.85 -2.17 -1.08
C ARG A 18 -19.48 -2.79 -0.94
N TYR A 19 -19.43 -4.11 -0.68
CA TYR A 19 -18.17 -4.85 -0.60
C TYR A 19 -17.27 -4.68 -1.83
N ALA A 20 -17.86 -4.55 -3.03
CA ALA A 20 -17.09 -4.30 -4.25
C ALA A 20 -16.24 -3.01 -4.16
N HIS A 21 -16.80 -1.94 -3.59
CA HIS A 21 -16.09 -0.67 -3.41
C HIS A 21 -14.95 -0.79 -2.40
N LEU A 22 -15.16 -1.56 -1.32
CA LEU A 22 -14.13 -1.83 -0.32
C LEU A 22 -12.97 -2.63 -0.93
N ASN A 23 -13.30 -3.69 -1.68
CA ASN A 23 -12.30 -4.52 -2.35
C ASN A 23 -11.48 -3.72 -3.37
N GLU A 24 -12.11 -2.80 -4.09
CA GLU A 24 -11.42 -1.92 -5.05
C GLU A 24 -10.39 -1.02 -4.36
N VAL A 25 -10.80 -0.31 -3.30
CA VAL A 25 -9.88 0.56 -2.53
C VAL A 25 -8.74 -0.24 -1.93
N VAL A 26 -9.05 -1.37 -1.30
CA VAL A 26 -8.04 -2.25 -0.69
C VAL A 26 -7.05 -2.72 -1.76
N GLY A 27 -7.54 -3.17 -2.92
CA GLY A 27 -6.69 -3.61 -4.03
C GLY A 27 -5.72 -2.53 -4.49
N VAL A 28 -6.21 -1.30 -4.71
CA VAL A 28 -5.36 -0.18 -5.13
C VAL A 28 -4.32 0.17 -4.07
N LEU A 29 -4.70 0.18 -2.79
CA LEU A 29 -3.77 0.47 -1.69
C LEU A 29 -2.71 -0.62 -1.52
N GLU A 30 -3.06 -1.88 -1.75
CA GLU A 30 -2.11 -2.99 -1.76
C GLU A 30 -1.08 -2.84 -2.88
N CYS A 31 -1.53 -2.50 -4.10
CA CYS A 31 -0.61 -2.17 -5.19
C CYS A 31 0.31 -0.99 -4.85
N ALA A 32 -0.25 0.08 -4.27
CA ALA A 32 0.54 1.25 -3.87
C ALA A 32 1.57 0.91 -2.79
N LYS A 33 1.21 0.08 -1.80
CA LYS A 33 2.11 -0.41 -0.75
C LYS A 33 3.27 -1.18 -1.35
N LEU A 34 3.00 -2.10 -2.28
CA LEU A 34 4.05 -2.89 -2.94
C LEU A 34 5.02 -1.99 -3.72
N GLU A 35 4.51 -1.00 -4.44
CA GLU A 35 5.37 -0.09 -5.21
C GLU A 35 6.17 0.86 -4.31
N LEU A 36 5.58 1.32 -3.20
CA LEU A 36 6.29 2.07 -2.17
C LEU A 36 7.41 1.23 -1.56
N TYR A 37 7.12 -0.03 -1.21
CA TYR A 37 8.12 -0.94 -0.66
C TYR A 37 9.26 -1.15 -1.67
N ARG A 38 8.95 -1.46 -2.92
CA ARG A 38 9.93 -1.72 -3.97
C ARG A 38 10.80 -0.51 -4.31
N ARG A 39 10.22 0.69 -4.39
CA ARG A 39 10.95 1.91 -4.82
C ARG A 39 11.62 2.67 -3.68
N VAL A 40 11.11 2.55 -2.46
CA VAL A 40 11.54 3.39 -1.33
C VAL A 40 12.08 2.54 -0.19
N ALA A 41 11.32 1.56 0.30
CA ALA A 41 11.75 0.76 1.44
C ALA A 41 12.97 -0.10 1.11
N SER A 42 12.92 -0.87 0.02
CA SER A 42 14.01 -1.79 -0.36
C SER A 42 15.35 -1.07 -0.57
N PRO A 43 15.47 0.04 -1.33
CA PRO A 43 16.74 0.75 -1.43
C PRO A 43 17.26 1.30 -0.10
N TYR A 44 16.36 1.75 0.78
CA TYR A 44 16.74 2.20 2.12
C TYR A 44 17.22 1.03 2.99
N GLU A 45 16.57 -0.13 2.90
CA GLU A 45 16.96 -1.35 3.58
C GLU A 45 18.34 -1.85 3.11
N ASP A 46 18.62 -1.82 1.80
CA ASP A 46 19.93 -2.14 1.24
C ASP A 46 21.04 -1.21 1.77
N GLN A 47 20.73 0.10 1.89
CA GLN A 47 21.64 1.05 2.51
C GLN A 47 21.89 0.70 3.99
N LYS A 48 20.85 0.36 4.75
CA LYS A 48 20.98 0.00 6.16
C LYS A 48 21.72 -1.32 6.38
N MET A 49 21.55 -2.28 5.48
CA MET A 49 22.32 -3.51 5.47
C MET A 49 23.83 -3.22 5.32
N THR A 50 24.19 -2.26 4.46
CA THR A 50 25.59 -1.84 4.30
C THR A 50 26.13 -1.12 5.54
N GLU A 51 25.32 -0.27 6.18
CA GLU A 51 25.72 0.54 7.33
C GLU A 51 25.79 -0.25 8.65
N SER A 52 24.87 -1.18 8.87
CA SER A 52 24.65 -1.86 10.16
C SER A 52 24.88 -3.37 10.13
N GLY A 53 25.17 -3.92 8.95
CA GLY A 53 25.20 -5.36 8.70
C GLY A 53 23.81 -5.91 8.39
N ASP A 54 23.79 -7.07 7.73
CA ASP A 54 22.56 -7.80 7.43
C ASP A 54 22.02 -8.49 8.70
N VAL A 55 20.69 -8.55 8.80
CA VAL A 55 19.96 -9.26 9.86
C VAL A 55 20.13 -10.77 9.70
N TYR A 56 20.24 -11.27 8.46
CA TYR A 56 20.39 -12.68 8.17
C TYR A 56 21.81 -12.99 7.72
N SER A 57 22.43 -14.00 8.34
CA SER A 57 23.76 -14.49 7.96
C SER A 57 23.70 -15.77 7.11
N ILE A 58 22.51 -16.19 6.69
CA ILE A 58 22.26 -17.43 5.95
C ILE A 58 21.96 -17.03 4.50
N VAL A 59 23.02 -16.84 3.73
CA VAL A 59 22.95 -16.68 2.27
C VAL A 59 23.85 -17.74 1.64
#